data_AF-A0A238XGN1-F1
#
_entry.id   AF-A0A238XGN1-F1
#
_cell.length_a   1.000
_cell.length_b   1.000
_cell.length_c   1.000
_cell.angle_alpha   90.00
_cell.angle_beta   90.00
_cell.angle_gamma   90.00
#
_symmetry.space_group_name_H-M   'P 1'
#
loop_
_entity.id
_entity.type
_entity.pdbx_description
1 polymer ?
#
loop_
_entity_poly.entity_id
_entity_poly.type
_entity_poly.pdbx_seq_one_letter_code
_entity_poly.pdbx_strand_id
1 'polypeptide(L)' 'MSQEPPIENALSLEELSDVLAEATGTTREEIERGAEELEIAPPSEATVVDRD' A
#
# COMPACT_ATOMS: atom_id res chain seq x y z
N MET A 1 -5.46 -18.43 -17.42
CA MET A 1 -4.85 -17.45 -16.50
C MET A 1 -3.94 -16.56 -17.35
N SER A 2 -4.40 -15.38 -17.76
CA SER A 2 -3.51 -14.41 -18.41
C SER A 2 -2.67 -13.77 -17.31
N GLN A 3 -1.35 -13.91 -17.38
CA GLN A 3 -0.47 -13.08 -16.57
C GLN A 3 -0.47 -11.68 -17.18
N GLU A 4 -0.74 -10.69 -16.35
CA GLU A 4 -0.50 -9.30 -16.72
C GLU A 4 1.00 -9.11 -16.98
N PRO A 5 1.37 -8.31 -17.99
CA PRO A 5 2.77 -8.03 -18.26
C PRO A 5 3.41 -7.37 -17.03
N PRO A 6 4.69 -7.64 -16.75
CA PRO A 6 5.39 -6.98 -15.66
C PRO A 6 5.29 -5.46 -15.82
N ILE A 7 4.93 -4.77 -14.73
CA ILE A 7 4.87 -3.31 -14.70
C ILE A 7 6.31 -2.81 -14.77
N GLU A 8 6.71 -2.26 -15.92
CA GLU A 8 8.10 -1.82 -16.16
C GLU A 8 8.56 -0.71 -15.20
N ASN A 9 7.64 -0.02 -14.54
CA ASN A 9 7.92 1.06 -13.57
C ASN A 9 7.34 0.78 -12.18
N ALA A 10 7.27 -0.49 -11.78
CA ALA A 10 6.87 -0.84 -10.41
C ALA A 10 7.90 -0.27 -9.43
N LEU A 11 7.44 0.55 -8.49
CA LEU A 11 8.26 0.99 -7.37
C LEU A 11 8.35 -0.14 -6.34
N SER A 12 9.53 -0.29 -5.75
CA SER A 12 9.65 -1.00 -4.48
C SER A 12 8.86 -0.26 -3.39
N LEU A 13 8.52 -0.95 -2.31
CA LEU A 13 7.85 -0.32 -1.15
C LEU A 13 8.71 0.80 -0.54
N GLU A 14 10.03 0.65 -0.63
CA GLU A 14 10.96 1.68 -0.16
C GLU A 14 10.88 2.94 -1.01
N GLU A 15 10.98 2.79 -2.33
CA GLU A 15 10.86 3.90 -3.28
C GLU A 15 9.50 4.58 -3.21
N LEU A 16 8.42 3.80 -3.03
CA LEU A 16 7.08 4.34 -2.84
C LEU A 16 7.00 5.22 -1.57
N SER A 17 7.58 4.76 -0.47
CA SER A 17 7.53 5.49 0.81
C SER A 17 8.30 6.81 0.73
N ASP A 18 9.44 6.82 0.04
CA ASP A 18 10.24 8.03 -0.18
C ASP A 18 9.49 9.06 -1.05
N VAL A 19 8.84 8.63 -2.13
CA VAL A 19 8.02 9.49 -3.00
C VAL A 19 6.83 10.09 -2.23
N LEU A 20 6.17 9.28 -1.41
CA LEU A 20 5.04 9.74 -0.61
C LEU A 20 5.49 10.78 0.42
N ALA A 21 6.59 10.52 1.14
CA ALA A 21 7.15 11.43 2.14
C ALA A 21 7.45 12.82 1.55
N GLU A 22 8.07 12.86 0.36
CA GLU A 22 8.31 14.12 -0.36
C GLU A 22 7.00 14.83 -0.73
N ALA A 23 6.02 14.09 -1.27
CA ALA A 23 4.76 14.65 -1.74
C ALA A 23 3.87 15.18 -0.60
N THR A 24 3.91 14.55 0.58
CA THR A 24 3.10 14.91 1.75
C THR A 24 3.83 15.85 2.71
N GLY A 25 5.15 16.03 2.54
CA GLY A 25 5.98 16.77 3.48
C GLY A 25 6.10 16.07 4.85
N THR A 26 5.97 14.75 4.89
CA THR A 26 6.12 13.91 6.10
C THR A 26 7.41 13.10 6.00
N THR A 27 7.78 12.36 7.06
CA THR A 27 8.89 11.39 6.97
C THR A 27 8.39 10.01 6.55
N ARG A 28 9.34 9.17 6.11
CA ARG A 28 9.09 7.77 5.82
C ARG A 28 8.57 7.00 7.03
N GLU A 29 9.17 7.22 8.20
CA GLU A 29 8.78 6.58 9.45
C GLU A 29 7.36 6.97 9.89
N GLU A 30 6.93 8.21 9.59
CA GLU A 30 5.55 8.65 9.85
C GLU A 30 4.55 7.96 8.93
N ILE A 31 4.92 7.68 7.68
CA ILE A 31 4.08 6.93 6.72
C ILE A 31 3.97 5.46 7.13
N GLU A 32 5.09 4.81 7.43
CA GLU A 32 5.12 3.40 7.85
C GLU A 32 4.30 3.21 9.13
N ARG A 33 4.46 4.12 10.11
CA ARG A 33 3.65 4.10 11.34
C ARG A 33 2.19 4.41 11.10
N GLY A 34 1.88 5.37 10.23
CA GLY A 34 0.50 5.69 9.85
C GLY A 34 -0.21 4.48 9.23
N ALA A 35 0.49 3.68 8.43
CA ALA A 35 -0.04 2.43 7.90
C ALA A 35 -0.38 1.40 9.00
N GLU A 36 0.44 1.32 10.06
CA GLU A 36 0.19 0.44 11.22
C GLU A 36 -0.94 0.96 12.13
N GLU A 37 -1.09 2.28 12.27
CA GLU A 37 -2.11 2.92 13.11
C GLU A 37 -3.48 3.05 12.42
N LEU A 38 -3.54 2.90 11.10
CA LEU A 38 -4.81 2.86 10.37
C LEU A 38 -5.59 1.61 10.74
N GLU A 39 -6.59 1.76 11.62
CA GLU A 39 -7.65 0.77 11.82
C GLU A 39 -8.52 0.68 10.55
N ILE A 40 -8.03 0.00 9.53
CA ILE A 40 -8.81 -0.31 8.33
C ILE A 40 -9.73 -1.47 8.68
N ALA A 41 -10.83 -1.17 9.35
CA ALA A 41 -11.93 -2.10 9.44
C ALA A 41 -12.45 -2.34 8.01
N PRO A 42 -12.63 -3.60 7.57
CA PRO A 42 -13.38 -3.85 6.36
C PRO A 42 -14.74 -3.13 6.47
N PRO A 43 -15.25 -2.54 5.37
CA PRO A 43 -16.63 -2.06 5.33
C PRO A 43 -17.56 -3.13 5.92
N SER A 44 -18.62 -2.73 6.62
CA SER A 44 -19.57 -3.68 7.23
C SER A 44 -20.16 -4.70 6.24
N GLU A 45 -20.07 -4.40 4.94
CA GLU A 45 -20.54 -5.22 3.82
C GLU A 45 -19.42 -5.98 3.08
N ALA A 46 -18.16 -5.82 3.49
CA ALA A 46 -17.05 -6.49 2.82
C ALA A 46 -17.01 -7.97 3.23
N THR A 47 -17.09 -8.84 2.22
CA THR A 47 -16.94 -10.28 2.38
C THR A 47 -15.50 -10.67 2.08
N VAL A 48 -14.78 -11.20 3.07
CA VAL A 48 -13.47 -11.83 2.84
C VAL A 48 -13.71 -13.17 2.13
N VAL A 49 -13.19 -13.30 0.91
CA VAL A 49 -13.20 -14.56 0.16
C VAL A 49 -11.82 -15.19 0.25
N ASP A 50 -11.69 -16.23 1.08
CA ASP A 50 -10.51 -17.08 1.08
C ASP A 50 -10.42 -17.78 -0.28
N ARG A 51 -9.26 -17.67 -0.94
CA ARG A 51 -8.96 -18.42 -2.17
C ARG A 51 -8.04 -19.59 -1.81
N ASP A 52 -8.52 -20.80 -2.09
CA ASP A 52 -7.73 -22.05 -2.05
C ASP A 52 -6.56 -22.04 -3.06
#